data_AF-A0A4U0SAG8-F1
#
_entry.id   AF-A0A4U0SAG8-F1
#
_cell.length_a   1.000
_cell.length_b   1.000
_cell.length_c   1.000
_cell.angle_alpha   90.00
_cell.angle_beta   90.00
_cell.angle_gamma   90.00
#
_symmetry.space_group_name_H-M   'P 1'
#
loop_
_entity.id
_entity.type
_entity.pdbx_description
1 polymer ?
#
loop_
_entity_poly.entity_id
_entity_poly.type
_entity_poly.pdbx_seq_one_letter_code
_entity_poly.pdbx_strand_id
1 'polypeptide(L)'
;MKRIVFVVALLVTALAPPVLATAETGGRPYASLGAAFDNVGISEAAAPGTADLDGFGHSFVAEDLAAAGWKPGTNLTVAGTRLRLPAAAPGRPDNVVANGQRIRLHGKGSALSFLVTSSVAAASGTGVIDYADGSTRSYQLGAPDWYSGPTDAMAVMTPRWNGPTGPSPLGMKIYSVSVPVDARKEVAAVTLPSISPTGTTPAPELHVFALGLRPAQSRWTASWSTAIDDGLAPWQWTDRTLRMVEHTSVGGRQVRIRLDNAFGPAPLTVGHATIAVRKSGAQPAATPVTLTFGGKQQVTMPAGGQAYSDPLPFSVPAQSDLLVSLYLPGTVQFAPMHSQGLQEMYSSADGGGDHAADGADFPINNLFGFWTVLSGVDVVGSGHGTVVALGDSITDGYASAVNGDQRWPDYLAQRLIAQRGPTAPGVANEGISGNRVLADAFSGVPNSGNSGIKASARLDRDVLSQSGVRTVVVLEGINDVNSDASATDVIAGLKQIAATVHSYGLHAVVGTLTPTGGWCCTTPARAAARDQINAFIRNNGGAFDAWVDFDAAVRNPADPETMLPQYDSGDHLHPNGAGYQAMADAIDLDQL
;
A
#
# COMPACT_ATOMS: atom_id res chain seq x y z
N MET A 1 22.48 -11.34 -69.51
CA MET A 1 21.74 -10.58 -68.48
C MET A 1 21.98 -11.23 -67.13
N LYS A 2 22.68 -10.53 -66.24
CA LYS A 2 23.20 -11.01 -64.96
C LYS A 2 22.06 -11.06 -63.93
N ARG A 3 21.87 -12.21 -63.27
CA ARG A 3 21.06 -12.33 -62.05
C ARG A 3 21.94 -11.97 -60.87
N ILE A 4 21.62 -10.86 -60.20
CA ILE A 4 22.26 -10.42 -58.97
C ILE A 4 21.56 -11.16 -57.82
N VAL A 5 22.30 -11.99 -57.11
CA VAL A 5 21.90 -12.61 -55.85
C VAL A 5 22.35 -11.68 -54.72
N PHE A 6 21.41 -11.17 -53.93
CA PHE A 6 21.72 -10.47 -52.68
C PHE A 6 22.10 -11.52 -51.63
N VAL A 7 23.36 -11.51 -51.20
CA VAL A 7 23.82 -12.21 -49.99
C VAL A 7 23.67 -11.24 -48.83
N VAL A 8 22.74 -11.53 -47.92
CA VAL A 8 22.63 -10.83 -46.63
C VAL A 8 23.70 -11.43 -45.71
N ALA A 9 24.76 -10.69 -45.45
CA ALA A 9 25.75 -11.05 -44.42
C ALA A 9 25.17 -10.69 -43.05
N LEU A 10 24.86 -11.71 -42.24
CA LEU A 10 24.52 -11.57 -40.83
C LEU A 10 25.82 -11.24 -40.07
N LEU A 11 26.00 -10.00 -39.63
CA LEU A 11 27.06 -9.63 -38.70
C LEU A 11 26.59 -10.02 -37.29
N VAL A 12 27.03 -11.17 -36.79
CA VAL A 12 26.88 -11.55 -35.39
C VAL A 12 27.98 -10.84 -34.60
N THR A 13 27.69 -9.65 -34.07
CA THR A 13 28.52 -9.07 -33.00
C THR A 13 28.23 -9.82 -31.72
N ALA A 14 29.14 -10.73 -31.34
CA ALA A 14 29.17 -11.31 -30.02
C ALA A 14 29.41 -10.18 -29.00
N LEU A 15 28.34 -9.73 -28.34
CA LEU A 15 28.44 -8.89 -27.15
C LEU A 15 29.10 -9.74 -26.07
N ALA A 16 30.37 -9.46 -25.78
CA ALA A 16 30.98 -9.89 -24.54
C ALA A 16 30.10 -9.38 -23.37
N PRO A 17 29.89 -10.18 -22.31
CA PRO A 17 29.18 -9.70 -21.14
C PRO A 17 29.88 -8.43 -20.64
N PRO A 18 29.13 -7.39 -20.23
CA PRO A 18 29.75 -6.22 -19.64
C PRO A 18 30.59 -6.70 -18.46
N VAL A 19 31.89 -6.47 -18.53
CA VAL A 19 32.76 -6.57 -17.36
C VAL A 19 32.18 -5.58 -16.37
N LEU A 20 31.56 -6.10 -15.30
CA LEU A 20 31.24 -5.33 -14.11
C LEU A 20 32.53 -4.66 -13.69
N ALA A 21 32.65 -3.36 -13.97
CA ALA A 21 33.65 -2.54 -13.31
C ALA A 21 33.33 -2.65 -11.82
N THR A 22 34.14 -3.40 -11.09
CA THR A 22 34.17 -3.36 -9.63
C THR A 22 34.49 -1.91 -9.27
N ALA A 23 33.46 -1.12 -8.98
CA ALA A 23 33.63 0.17 -8.33
C ALA A 23 34.44 -0.09 -7.05
N GLU A 24 35.55 0.62 -6.89
CA GLU A 24 36.33 0.57 -5.65
C GLU A 24 35.42 0.93 -4.47
N THR A 25 35.00 -0.06 -3.70
CA THR A 25 34.26 0.11 -2.43
C THR A 25 35.18 0.57 -1.29
N GLY A 26 36.15 1.44 -1.59
CA GLY A 26 37.28 1.78 -0.71
C GLY A 26 37.03 2.92 0.28
N GLY A 27 35.91 3.63 0.19
CA GLY A 27 35.54 4.70 1.12
C GLY A 27 35.05 4.15 2.47
N ARG A 28 35.52 4.72 3.59
CA ARG A 28 34.90 4.47 4.90
C ARG A 28 33.44 4.91 4.85
N PRO A 29 32.47 4.07 5.27
CA PRO A 29 31.06 4.44 5.23
C PRO A 29 30.79 5.62 6.15
N TYR A 30 29.89 6.51 5.72
CA TYR A 30 29.33 7.55 6.58
C TYR A 30 28.67 6.92 7.80
N ALA A 31 28.81 7.56 8.96
CA ALA A 31 28.30 7.03 10.22
C ALA A 31 26.77 6.93 10.26
N SER A 32 26.08 7.74 9.45
CA SER A 32 24.63 7.78 9.29
C SER A 32 24.28 8.52 7.98
N LEU A 33 23.02 8.48 7.55
CA LEU A 33 22.58 9.27 6.38
C LEU A 33 22.81 10.77 6.59
N GLY A 34 22.51 11.27 7.79
CA GLY A 34 22.68 12.70 8.10
C GLY A 34 24.13 13.18 8.09
N ALA A 35 25.11 12.27 8.24
CA ALA A 35 26.52 12.62 8.07
C ALA A 35 26.94 12.73 6.59
N ALA A 36 26.08 12.28 5.67
CA ALA A 36 26.29 12.33 4.23
C ALA A 36 25.47 13.44 3.55
N PHE A 37 24.67 14.22 4.28
CA PHE A 37 23.89 15.31 3.69
C PHE A 37 24.82 16.34 3.02
N ASP A 38 24.54 16.60 1.75
CA ASP A 38 25.34 17.45 0.87
C ASP A 38 24.50 18.50 0.13
N ASN A 39 23.17 18.46 0.29
CA ASN A 39 22.24 19.38 -0.35
C ASN A 39 21.25 20.00 0.64
N VAL A 40 20.83 21.23 0.35
CA VAL A 40 19.88 22.00 1.14
C VAL A 40 18.55 22.06 0.38
N GLY A 41 17.61 21.18 0.71
CA GLY A 41 16.32 21.05 0.04
C GLY A 41 15.18 21.84 0.68
N ILE A 42 15.38 22.35 1.91
CA ILE A 42 14.31 22.96 2.72
C ILE A 42 14.72 24.38 3.16
N SER A 43 13.86 25.38 2.93
CA SER A 43 14.02 26.77 3.41
C SER A 43 12.81 27.26 4.22
N GLU A 44 13.00 28.32 4.99
CA GLU A 44 11.88 29.06 5.59
C GLU A 44 11.14 29.85 4.50
N ALA A 45 9.82 30.01 4.63
CA ALA A 45 9.02 30.82 3.70
C ALA A 45 9.55 32.26 3.53
N ALA A 46 10.12 32.82 4.60
CA ALA A 46 10.68 34.17 4.63
C ALA A 46 12.11 34.28 4.08
N ALA A 47 12.78 33.14 3.85
CA ALA A 47 14.18 33.09 3.42
C ALA A 47 14.39 32.08 2.26
N PRO A 48 13.69 32.22 1.13
CA PRO A 48 13.71 31.23 0.04
C PRO A 48 15.12 30.99 -0.54
N GLY A 49 15.99 32.00 -0.53
CA GLY A 49 17.35 31.89 -1.08
C GLY A 49 18.35 31.10 -0.24
N THR A 50 17.94 30.48 0.88
CA THR A 50 18.84 29.66 1.71
C THR A 50 18.90 28.19 1.30
N ALA A 51 18.07 27.76 0.34
CA ALA A 51 17.98 26.38 -0.11
C ALA A 51 17.84 26.32 -1.63
N ASP A 52 18.32 25.22 -2.21
CA ASP A 52 18.27 24.93 -3.63
C ASP A 52 18.24 23.41 -3.80
N LEU A 53 17.06 22.87 -4.06
CA LEU A 53 16.84 21.44 -4.25
C LEU A 53 17.24 21.00 -5.65
N ASP A 54 17.00 21.83 -6.67
CA ASP A 54 17.03 21.42 -8.07
C ASP A 54 18.08 22.15 -8.93
N GLY A 55 18.90 23.00 -8.32
CA GLY A 55 19.89 23.85 -8.98
C GLY A 55 19.29 25.12 -9.61
N PHE A 56 17.98 25.37 -9.41
CA PHE A 56 17.27 26.55 -9.91
C PHE A 56 16.73 27.44 -8.78
N GLY A 57 17.09 27.15 -7.54
CA GLY A 57 16.67 27.89 -6.35
C GLY A 57 15.28 27.49 -5.85
N HIS A 58 14.76 26.33 -6.23
CA HIS A 58 13.50 25.83 -5.68
C HIS A 58 13.73 25.00 -4.41
N SER A 59 12.83 25.07 -3.44
CA SER A 59 12.94 24.27 -2.20
C SER A 59 11.60 24.05 -1.52
N PHE A 60 11.54 23.01 -0.68
CA PHE A 60 10.41 22.79 0.21
C PHE A 60 10.31 23.91 1.25
N VAL A 61 9.07 24.27 1.60
CA VAL A 61 8.77 25.26 2.64
C VAL A 61 8.69 24.56 4.00
N ALA A 62 9.57 24.91 4.93
CA ALA A 62 9.68 24.28 6.24
C ALA A 62 8.37 24.32 7.05
N GLU A 63 7.66 25.44 7.00
CA GLU A 63 6.40 25.65 7.70
C GLU A 63 5.30 24.72 7.17
N ASP A 64 5.30 24.44 5.88
CA ASP A 64 4.30 23.57 5.24
C ASP A 64 4.57 22.09 5.57
N LEU A 65 5.82 21.66 5.60
CA LEU A 65 6.21 20.34 6.13
C LEU A 65 5.83 20.20 7.61
N ALA A 66 6.10 21.23 8.41
CA ALA A 66 5.74 21.22 9.83
C ALA A 66 4.21 21.17 10.04
N ALA A 67 3.43 21.88 9.20
CA ALA A 67 1.98 21.85 9.20
C ALA A 67 1.44 20.47 8.80
N ALA A 68 2.12 19.75 7.90
CA ALA A 68 1.85 18.35 7.56
C ALA A 68 2.27 17.35 8.65
N GLY A 69 2.93 17.79 9.73
CA GLY A 69 3.44 16.95 10.82
C GLY A 69 4.85 16.39 10.56
N TRP A 70 5.51 16.78 9.47
CA TRP A 70 6.84 16.36 9.07
C TRP A 70 7.92 17.31 9.64
N LYS A 71 8.06 17.28 10.97
CA LYS A 71 8.95 18.19 11.71
C LYS A 71 10.41 17.66 11.74
N PRO A 72 11.42 18.54 11.77
CA PRO A 72 12.82 18.11 11.84
C PRO A 72 13.11 17.17 13.01
N GLY A 73 13.85 16.10 12.72
CA GLY A 73 14.34 15.13 13.71
C GLY A 73 13.30 14.19 14.33
N THR A 74 12.03 14.29 13.94
CA THR A 74 10.97 13.39 14.41
C THR A 74 11.04 12.04 13.70
N ASN A 75 10.39 11.04 14.31
CA ASN A 75 10.14 9.77 13.66
C ASN A 75 8.71 9.74 13.18
N LEU A 76 8.50 9.28 11.95
CA LEU A 76 7.20 8.99 11.36
C LEU A 76 7.19 7.55 10.85
N THR A 77 6.00 6.98 10.75
CA THR A 77 5.81 5.65 10.16
C THR A 77 5.10 5.82 8.82
N VAL A 78 5.70 5.33 7.74
CA VAL A 78 5.11 5.31 6.39
C VAL A 78 5.28 3.89 5.83
N ALA A 79 4.20 3.30 5.32
CA ALA A 79 4.17 1.93 4.83
C ALA A 79 4.86 0.93 5.78
N GLY A 80 4.52 0.99 7.08
CA GLY A 80 5.07 0.12 8.13
C GLY A 80 6.53 0.37 8.52
N THR A 81 7.24 1.32 7.89
CA THR A 81 8.64 1.64 8.20
C THR A 81 8.74 2.90 9.05
N ARG A 82 9.46 2.81 10.18
CA ARG A 82 9.77 3.97 11.01
C ARG A 82 10.98 4.70 10.43
N LEU A 83 10.77 5.94 9.98
CA LEU A 83 11.77 6.77 9.31
C LEU A 83 12.02 8.02 10.15
N ARG A 84 13.30 8.35 10.35
CA ARG A 84 13.70 9.56 11.08
C ARG A 84 13.97 10.67 10.09
N LEU A 85 13.22 11.77 10.20
CA LEU A 85 13.44 12.94 9.37
C LEU A 85 14.78 13.63 9.67
N PRO A 86 15.33 14.37 8.69
CA PRO A 86 16.50 15.23 8.89
C PRO A 86 16.30 16.11 10.13
N ALA A 87 17.31 16.17 11.00
CA ALA A 87 17.27 17.04 12.18
C ALA A 87 17.82 18.45 11.90
N ALA A 88 18.21 18.72 10.65
CA ALA A 88 18.73 20.00 10.21
C ALA A 88 17.67 21.10 10.33
N ALA A 89 18.10 22.29 10.74
CA ALA A 89 17.27 23.48 10.61
C ALA A 89 17.14 23.87 9.12
N PRO A 90 16.05 24.53 8.71
CA PRO A 90 15.91 25.05 7.35
C PRO A 90 17.13 25.88 6.92
N GLY A 91 17.53 25.77 5.65
CA GLY A 91 18.75 26.42 5.13
C GLY A 91 20.06 25.70 5.49
N ARG A 92 20.00 24.47 6.00
CA ARG A 92 21.16 23.59 6.25
C ARG A 92 20.99 22.26 5.51
N PRO A 93 22.09 21.55 5.21
CA PRO A 93 21.98 20.29 4.49
C PRO A 93 21.02 19.31 5.16
N ASP A 94 20.02 18.87 4.41
CA ASP A 94 18.89 18.06 4.91
C ASP A 94 18.63 16.81 4.05
N ASN A 95 19.31 16.68 2.91
CA ASN A 95 19.22 15.51 2.06
C ASN A 95 20.57 15.16 1.43
N VAL A 96 20.65 13.93 0.92
CA VAL A 96 21.77 13.47 0.10
C VAL A 96 21.34 13.49 -1.37
N VAL A 97 22.17 14.02 -2.27
CA VAL A 97 22.04 13.76 -3.72
C VAL A 97 22.76 12.47 -4.06
N ALA A 98 22.03 11.42 -4.44
CA ALA A 98 22.58 10.07 -4.59
C ALA A 98 23.67 9.98 -5.67
N ASN A 99 24.90 9.71 -5.21
CA ASN A 99 26.10 9.62 -6.02
C ASN A 99 27.07 8.55 -5.46
N GLY A 100 26.54 7.40 -5.06
CA GLY A 100 27.36 6.28 -4.55
C GLY A 100 27.78 6.39 -3.08
N GLN A 101 27.17 7.27 -2.28
CA GLN A 101 27.47 7.38 -0.86
C GLN A 101 27.17 6.06 -0.15
N ARG A 102 28.13 5.57 0.65
CA ARG A 102 27.98 4.37 1.47
C ARG A 102 27.64 4.74 2.90
N ILE A 103 26.45 4.35 3.36
CA ILE A 103 25.86 4.74 4.64
C ILE A 103 25.82 3.54 5.58
N ARG A 104 26.32 3.68 6.81
CA ARG A 104 26.18 2.64 7.83
C ARG A 104 24.72 2.51 8.27
N LEU A 105 24.21 1.29 8.28
CA LEU A 105 22.86 0.94 8.73
C LEU A 105 22.89 -0.46 9.33
N HIS A 106 22.41 -0.61 10.56
CA HIS A 106 22.43 -1.89 11.27
C HIS A 106 21.02 -2.41 11.54
N GLY A 107 20.81 -3.71 11.37
CA GLY A 107 19.59 -4.39 11.78
C GLY A 107 19.08 -5.41 10.77
N LYS A 108 17.93 -6.02 11.10
CA LYS A 108 17.18 -6.91 10.22
C LYS A 108 15.81 -6.33 9.94
N GLY A 109 15.26 -6.59 8.77
CA GLY A 109 13.95 -6.11 8.37
C GLY A 109 13.37 -6.89 7.20
N SER A 110 12.12 -6.63 6.84
CA SER A 110 11.48 -7.21 5.64
C SER A 110 11.71 -6.37 4.38
N ALA A 111 12.07 -5.10 4.55
CA ALA A 111 12.38 -4.17 3.46
C ALA A 111 13.36 -3.08 3.93
N LEU A 112 14.00 -2.40 2.98
CA LEU A 112 14.70 -1.14 3.18
C LEU A 112 13.88 -0.04 2.49
N SER A 113 13.37 0.91 3.26
CA SER A 113 12.55 2.02 2.74
C SER A 113 13.32 3.33 2.74
N PHE A 114 13.01 4.19 1.77
CA PHE A 114 13.59 5.51 1.60
C PHE A 114 12.50 6.57 1.46
N LEU A 115 12.75 7.76 2.01
CA LEU A 115 12.02 8.98 1.65
C LEU A 115 12.83 9.71 0.58
N VAL A 116 12.26 9.83 -0.60
CA VAL A 116 12.97 10.27 -1.80
C VAL A 116 12.15 11.21 -2.66
N THR A 117 12.85 12.02 -3.45
CA THR A 117 12.29 12.66 -4.64
C THR A 117 13.37 12.80 -5.70
N SER A 118 13.01 13.01 -6.96
CA SER A 118 13.96 13.41 -8.00
C SER A 118 13.74 14.85 -8.41
N SER A 119 14.77 15.49 -8.98
CA SER A 119 14.68 16.79 -9.63
C SER A 119 15.17 16.74 -11.08
N VAL A 120 14.79 17.76 -11.87
CA VAL A 120 14.98 17.85 -13.34
C VAL A 120 14.12 16.84 -14.12
N ALA A 121 14.12 15.56 -13.73
CA ALA A 121 13.24 14.52 -14.24
C ALA A 121 13.17 13.36 -13.23
N ALA A 122 12.32 12.36 -13.50
CA ALA A 122 12.36 11.10 -12.76
C ALA A 122 13.77 10.46 -12.88
N ALA A 123 14.32 10.02 -11.75
CA ALA A 123 15.65 9.43 -11.67
C ALA A 123 15.59 8.02 -11.07
N SER A 124 16.46 7.13 -11.53
CA SER A 124 16.60 5.78 -10.97
C SER A 124 18.01 5.24 -11.18
N GLY A 125 18.44 4.35 -10.28
CA GLY A 125 19.72 3.69 -10.41
C GLY A 125 19.91 2.55 -9.42
N THR A 126 21.07 1.90 -9.54
CA THR A 126 21.39 0.69 -8.78
C THR A 126 22.20 1.02 -7.54
N GLY A 127 21.69 0.65 -6.37
CA GLY A 127 22.42 0.66 -5.10
C GLY A 127 22.82 -0.74 -4.65
N VAL A 128 23.52 -0.82 -3.50
CA VAL A 128 23.99 -2.09 -2.92
C VAL A 128 23.72 -2.12 -1.43
N ILE A 129 23.15 -3.23 -0.93
CA ILE A 129 23.05 -3.55 0.49
C ILE A 129 24.21 -4.47 0.86
N ASP A 130 24.99 -4.07 1.86
CA ASP A 130 26.02 -4.91 2.47
C ASP A 130 25.46 -5.59 3.73
N TYR A 131 25.67 -6.89 3.85
CA TYR A 131 25.30 -7.65 5.04
C TYR A 131 26.50 -7.91 5.95
N ALA A 132 26.24 -8.11 7.24
CA ALA A 132 27.25 -8.38 8.25
C ALA A 132 28.03 -9.69 8.01
N ASP A 133 27.46 -10.62 7.24
CA ASP A 133 28.12 -11.87 6.81
C ASP A 133 29.08 -11.68 5.62
N GLY A 134 29.24 -10.45 5.13
CA GLY A 134 30.10 -10.09 3.99
C GLY A 134 29.46 -10.29 2.62
N SER A 135 28.24 -10.83 2.54
CA SER A 135 27.48 -10.89 1.29
C SER A 135 26.85 -9.55 0.95
N THR A 136 26.49 -9.36 -0.32
CA THR A 136 25.84 -8.14 -0.81
C THR A 136 24.60 -8.46 -1.63
N ARG A 137 23.72 -7.47 -1.80
CA ARG A 137 22.55 -7.52 -2.69
C ARG A 137 22.38 -6.18 -3.39
N SER A 138 22.34 -6.19 -4.73
CA SER A 138 21.97 -5.01 -5.50
C SER A 138 20.47 -4.74 -5.43
N TYR A 139 20.08 -3.48 -5.50
CA TYR A 139 18.69 -3.04 -5.58
C TYR A 139 18.53 -1.90 -6.59
N GLN A 140 17.34 -1.74 -7.16
CA GLN A 140 16.98 -0.55 -7.91
C GLN A 140 16.24 0.42 -6.99
N LEU A 141 16.65 1.68 -7.00
CA LEU A 141 15.93 2.76 -6.35
C LEU A 141 15.71 3.86 -7.37
N GLY A 142 14.47 4.31 -7.47
CA GLY A 142 14.10 5.46 -8.26
C GLY A 142 12.98 6.23 -7.61
N ALA A 143 12.83 7.49 -8.02
CA ALA A 143 11.76 8.35 -7.57
C ALA A 143 11.23 9.19 -8.74
N PRO A 144 9.93 9.47 -8.77
CA PRO A 144 9.41 10.49 -9.67
C PRO A 144 9.97 11.88 -9.35
N ASP A 145 9.75 12.81 -10.28
CA ASP A 145 10.08 14.23 -10.08
C ASP A 145 9.26 14.86 -8.93
N TRP A 146 9.88 15.79 -8.21
CA TRP A 146 9.33 16.42 -7.00
C TRP A 146 8.07 17.23 -7.24
N TYR A 147 7.85 17.72 -8.46
CA TYR A 147 6.67 18.51 -8.79
C TYR A 147 5.75 17.79 -9.78
N SER A 148 6.33 17.36 -10.90
CA SER A 148 5.59 16.79 -12.03
C SER A 148 5.30 15.29 -11.86
N GLY A 149 5.93 14.63 -10.89
CA GLY A 149 5.68 13.23 -10.59
C GLY A 149 4.24 12.98 -10.12
N PRO A 150 3.78 11.73 -10.11
CA PRO A 150 2.39 11.41 -9.89
C PRO A 150 2.03 11.53 -8.41
N THR A 151 0.76 11.79 -8.10
CA THR A 151 0.31 12.03 -6.72
C THR A 151 -0.15 10.75 -6.02
N ASP A 152 -0.35 9.66 -6.77
CA ASP A 152 -0.76 8.34 -6.31
C ASP A 152 0.30 7.63 -5.45
N ALA A 153 1.58 7.86 -5.72
CA ALA A 153 2.69 7.21 -5.02
C ALA A 153 3.30 8.08 -3.91
N MET A 154 2.76 9.28 -3.67
CA MET A 154 3.35 10.21 -2.70
C MET A 154 3.22 9.69 -1.27
N ALA A 155 4.23 9.97 -0.45
CA ALA A 155 4.12 9.88 1.01
C ALA A 155 3.56 11.19 1.59
N VAL A 156 3.93 12.35 1.04
CA VAL A 156 3.39 13.65 1.43
C VAL A 156 3.49 14.63 0.26
N MET A 157 2.55 15.57 0.21
CA MET A 157 2.59 16.73 -0.67
C MET A 157 2.42 18.02 0.12
N THR A 158 3.31 18.98 -0.08
CA THR A 158 3.16 20.35 0.46
C THR A 158 2.31 21.21 -0.49
N PRO A 159 1.61 22.24 0.00
CA PRO A 159 0.80 23.11 -0.85
C PRO A 159 1.64 24.13 -1.66
N ARG A 160 2.89 24.37 -1.27
CA ARG A 160 3.77 25.37 -1.88
C ARG A 160 5.20 24.89 -2.00
N TRP A 161 5.94 25.58 -2.85
CA TRP A 161 7.40 25.60 -2.89
C TRP A 161 7.91 27.03 -2.71
N ASN A 162 9.16 27.16 -2.28
CA ASN A 162 9.93 28.38 -2.44
C ASN A 162 10.66 28.37 -3.78
N GLY A 163 10.71 29.52 -4.46
CA GLY A 163 11.57 29.74 -5.63
C GLY A 163 12.38 31.03 -5.47
N PRO A 164 13.22 31.39 -6.45
CA PRO A 164 14.13 32.55 -6.37
C PRO A 164 13.44 33.89 -6.09
N THR A 165 12.16 34.02 -6.47
CA THR A 165 11.36 35.24 -6.30
C THR A 165 10.37 35.16 -5.13
N GLY A 166 10.36 34.07 -4.36
CA GLY A 166 9.45 33.82 -3.25
C GLY A 166 8.58 32.56 -3.41
N PRO A 167 7.58 32.37 -2.53
CA PRO A 167 6.72 31.19 -2.55
C PRO A 167 5.81 31.13 -3.78
N SER A 168 5.59 29.93 -4.31
CA SER A 168 4.64 29.60 -5.38
C SER A 168 3.54 28.69 -4.85
N PRO A 169 2.28 28.78 -5.34
CA PRO A 169 1.18 27.91 -4.93
C PRO A 169 1.24 26.50 -5.56
N LEU A 170 2.43 26.05 -5.97
CA LEU A 170 2.65 24.75 -6.59
C LEU A 170 3.24 23.79 -5.55
N GLY A 171 2.63 22.61 -5.44
CA GLY A 171 2.98 21.65 -4.40
C GLY A 171 4.16 20.75 -4.74
N MET A 172 4.96 20.40 -3.74
CA MET A 172 6.10 19.49 -3.86
C MET A 172 5.78 18.15 -3.20
N LYS A 173 6.36 17.07 -3.71
CA LYS A 173 6.07 15.70 -3.29
C LYS A 173 7.33 15.01 -2.78
N ILE A 174 7.16 14.24 -1.70
CA ILE A 174 8.15 13.25 -1.24
C ILE A 174 7.48 11.88 -1.38
N TYR A 175 8.21 10.92 -1.90
CA TYR A 175 7.77 9.55 -2.13
C TYR A 175 8.39 8.61 -1.09
N SER A 176 7.67 7.54 -0.75
CA SER A 176 8.22 6.42 0.02
C SER A 176 8.46 5.26 -0.93
N VAL A 177 9.71 4.81 -1.04
CA VAL A 177 10.09 3.70 -1.92
C VAL A 177 10.79 2.64 -1.10
N SER A 178 10.30 1.41 -1.17
CA SER A 178 10.91 0.26 -0.50
C SER A 178 11.59 -0.66 -1.50
N VAL A 179 12.72 -1.23 -1.07
CA VAL A 179 13.47 -2.23 -1.81
C VAL A 179 13.65 -3.50 -0.96
N PRO A 180 13.73 -4.68 -1.58
CA PRO A 180 13.81 -5.93 -0.85
C PRO A 180 15.18 -6.11 -0.16
N VAL A 181 15.14 -6.68 1.05
CA VAL A 181 16.32 -7.13 1.81
C VAL A 181 16.20 -8.64 2.07
N ASP A 182 17.31 -9.34 2.33
CA ASP A 182 17.22 -10.70 2.90
C ASP A 182 16.89 -10.58 4.39
N ALA A 183 15.64 -10.85 4.75
CA ALA A 183 15.14 -10.69 6.12
C ALA A 183 15.85 -11.57 7.16
N ARG A 184 16.60 -12.59 6.73
CA ARG A 184 17.38 -13.48 7.61
C ARG A 184 18.73 -12.87 7.97
N LYS A 185 19.23 -11.93 7.16
CA LYS A 185 20.57 -11.35 7.29
C LYS A 185 20.52 -10.00 7.98
N GLU A 186 21.61 -9.67 8.67
CA GLU A 186 21.81 -8.36 9.28
C GLU A 186 22.44 -7.42 8.26
N VAL A 187 21.77 -6.31 7.97
CA VAL A 187 22.31 -5.23 7.15
C VAL A 187 23.42 -4.53 7.93
N ALA A 188 24.51 -4.18 7.26
CA ALA A 188 25.65 -3.48 7.83
C ALA A 188 25.86 -2.10 7.19
N ALA A 189 25.58 -1.96 5.90
CA ALA A 189 25.62 -0.69 5.18
C ALA A 189 24.73 -0.71 3.93
N VAL A 190 24.41 0.48 3.44
CA VAL A 190 23.67 0.72 2.20
C VAL A 190 24.45 1.71 1.36
N THR A 191 24.78 1.33 0.12
CA THR A 191 25.37 2.21 -0.89
C THR A 191 24.25 2.74 -1.78
N LEU A 192 24.06 4.07 -1.77
CA LEU A 192 23.07 4.74 -2.61
C LEU A 192 23.42 4.61 -4.10
N PRO A 193 22.44 4.68 -5.00
CA PRO A 193 22.71 4.72 -6.43
C PRO A 193 23.66 5.84 -6.84
N SER A 194 24.39 5.61 -7.94
CA SER A 194 25.13 6.66 -8.65
C SER A 194 24.30 7.07 -9.85
N ILE A 195 23.57 8.19 -9.75
CA ILE A 195 22.61 8.61 -10.78
C ILE A 195 23.29 9.47 -11.87
N SER A 196 24.30 10.26 -11.52
CA SER A 196 24.92 11.19 -12.48
C SER A 196 26.10 10.57 -13.24
N PRO A 197 26.06 10.52 -14.58
CA PRO A 197 27.27 10.49 -15.40
C PRO A 197 27.91 11.88 -15.36
N THR A 198 29.23 11.97 -15.24
CA THR A 198 29.97 13.22 -15.40
C THR A 198 29.67 13.86 -16.77
N GLY A 199 29.13 15.10 -16.82
CA GLY A 199 29.19 15.96 -18.02
C GLY A 199 27.91 16.57 -18.61
N THR A 200 26.71 16.37 -18.03
CA THR A 200 25.47 17.05 -18.48
C THR A 200 24.87 17.88 -17.35
N THR A 201 24.59 19.16 -17.61
CA THR A 201 23.94 20.07 -16.66
C THR A 201 22.76 20.77 -17.34
N PRO A 202 21.52 20.68 -16.81
CA PRO A 202 21.11 19.94 -15.60
C PRO A 202 20.91 18.44 -15.88
N ALA A 203 21.35 17.57 -14.97
CA ALA A 203 21.08 16.13 -15.01
C ALA A 203 20.01 15.76 -13.98
N PRO A 204 19.25 14.67 -14.18
CA PRO A 204 18.35 14.15 -13.15
C PRO A 204 19.10 13.81 -11.87
N GLU A 205 18.60 14.28 -10.74
CA GLU A 205 19.16 14.01 -9.41
C GLU A 205 18.15 13.24 -8.55
N LEU A 206 18.64 12.36 -7.68
CA LEU A 206 17.83 11.63 -6.71
C LEU A 206 18.18 12.08 -5.30
N HIS A 207 17.23 12.71 -4.62
CA HIS A 207 17.40 13.22 -3.27
C HIS A 207 16.89 12.21 -2.25
N VAL A 208 17.70 11.89 -1.24
CA VAL A 208 17.36 10.96 -0.14
C VAL A 208 17.31 11.72 1.18
N PHE A 209 16.11 11.82 1.77
CA PHE A 209 15.86 12.53 3.03
C PHE A 209 15.95 11.61 4.25
N ALA A 210 15.51 10.36 4.10
CA ALA A 210 15.57 9.37 5.16
C ALA A 210 15.68 7.96 4.56
N LEU A 211 16.22 7.03 5.36
CA LEU A 211 16.18 5.61 5.08
C LEU A 211 16.03 4.81 6.37
N GLY A 212 15.44 3.62 6.29
CA GLY A 212 15.23 2.75 7.45
C GLY A 212 14.79 1.34 7.05
N LEU A 213 14.98 0.39 7.97
CA LEU A 213 14.53 -0.98 7.77
C LEU A 213 13.08 -1.14 8.25
N ARG A 214 12.22 -1.70 7.39
CA ARG A 214 10.87 -2.14 7.79
C ARG A 214 11.02 -3.30 8.77
N PRO A 215 10.47 -3.23 9.99
CA PRO A 215 10.62 -4.32 10.94
C PRO A 215 9.94 -5.59 10.41
N ALA A 216 10.59 -6.74 10.59
CA ALA A 216 9.95 -8.03 10.31
C ALA A 216 8.79 -8.24 11.29
N GLN A 217 7.58 -8.42 10.76
CA GLN A 217 6.35 -8.60 11.55
C GLN A 217 5.97 -10.08 11.69
N SER A 218 6.93 -11.02 11.66
CA SER A 218 6.66 -12.47 11.59
C SER A 218 5.89 -13.06 12.77
N ARG A 219 5.83 -12.34 13.91
CA ARG A 219 5.00 -12.73 15.06
C ARG A 219 3.53 -12.32 14.95
N TRP A 220 3.22 -11.42 14.02
CA TRP A 220 1.90 -10.85 13.82
C TRP A 220 1.29 -11.42 12.55
N THR A 221 0.01 -11.73 12.63
CA THR A 221 -0.82 -12.12 11.50
C THR A 221 -1.90 -11.06 11.35
N ALA A 222 -2.13 -10.56 10.13
CA ALA A 222 -3.25 -9.68 9.86
C ALA A 222 -4.53 -10.50 9.94
N SER A 223 -5.35 -10.21 10.94
CA SER A 223 -6.66 -10.85 11.10
C SER A 223 -7.71 -10.14 10.26
N TRP A 224 -7.58 -8.84 10.06
CA TRP A 224 -8.47 -8.03 9.24
C TRP A 224 -7.67 -6.84 8.71
N SER A 225 -7.96 -6.41 7.50
CA SER A 225 -7.41 -5.20 6.91
C SER A 225 -8.32 -4.66 5.81
N THR A 226 -8.07 -3.41 5.45
CA THR A 226 -8.70 -2.75 4.31
C THR A 226 -7.75 -1.69 3.73
N ALA A 227 -7.80 -1.52 2.41
CA ALA A 227 -7.01 -0.52 1.72
C ALA A 227 -7.73 0.82 1.71
N ILE A 228 -7.02 1.92 2.03
CA ILE A 228 -7.58 3.27 1.86
C ILE A 228 -7.70 3.57 0.36
N ASP A 229 -8.93 3.85 -0.08
CA ASP A 229 -9.26 4.27 -1.44
C ASP A 229 -9.21 5.79 -1.58
N ASP A 230 -9.64 6.31 -2.73
CA ASP A 230 -9.69 7.75 -2.99
C ASP A 230 -11.01 8.42 -2.65
N GLY A 231 -11.90 7.74 -1.92
CA GLY A 231 -13.16 8.31 -1.48
C GLY A 231 -12.99 9.47 -0.51
N LEU A 232 -13.95 10.39 -0.52
CA LEU A 232 -14.08 11.42 0.51
C LEU A 232 -15.07 10.98 1.57
N ALA A 233 -14.67 11.10 2.85
CA ALA A 233 -15.63 11.16 3.95
C ALA A 233 -16.72 12.18 3.60
N PRO A 234 -17.98 11.76 3.41
CA PRO A 234 -19.02 12.61 2.84
C PRO A 234 -19.43 13.79 3.76
N TRP A 235 -18.89 13.85 4.97
CA TRP A 235 -19.15 14.90 5.95
C TRP A 235 -17.96 15.06 6.90
N GLN A 236 -17.78 16.30 7.39
CA GLN A 236 -16.82 16.60 8.45
C GLN A 236 -17.29 16.03 9.78
N TRP A 237 -16.33 15.72 10.64
CA TRP A 237 -16.59 15.25 12.00
C TRP A 237 -15.99 16.20 13.00
N THR A 238 -16.75 16.59 14.01
CA THR A 238 -16.24 17.45 15.09
C THR A 238 -16.48 16.81 16.44
N ASP A 239 -15.40 16.54 17.17
CA ASP A 239 -15.43 16.12 18.57
C ASP A 239 -16.40 14.94 18.79
N ARG A 240 -16.06 13.79 18.21
CA ARG A 240 -16.97 12.64 18.15
C ARG A 240 -16.26 11.30 18.18
N THR A 241 -17.03 10.27 18.52
CA THR A 241 -16.56 8.89 18.53
C THR A 241 -17.16 8.10 17.37
N LEU A 242 -16.30 7.42 16.62
CA LEU A 242 -16.67 6.43 15.62
C LEU A 242 -16.51 5.04 16.23
N ARG A 243 -17.46 4.15 16.01
CA ARG A 243 -17.43 2.75 16.45
C ARG A 243 -17.65 1.88 15.23
N MET A 244 -16.57 1.29 14.76
CA MET A 244 -16.52 0.48 13.55
C MET A 244 -16.61 -1.00 13.91
N VAL A 245 -17.07 -1.80 12.95
CA VAL A 245 -17.18 -3.26 13.09
C VAL A 245 -16.20 -3.90 12.11
N GLU A 246 -15.39 -4.83 12.58
CA GLU A 246 -14.40 -5.55 11.78
C GLU A 246 -14.58 -7.06 11.95
N HIS A 247 -14.73 -7.78 10.84
CA HIS A 247 -14.86 -9.23 10.86
C HIS A 247 -13.48 -9.90 10.80
N THR A 248 -13.10 -10.60 11.85
CA THR A 248 -11.78 -11.22 11.96
C THR A 248 -11.68 -12.49 11.11
N SER A 249 -10.61 -12.66 10.33
CA SER A 249 -10.21 -13.98 9.82
C SER A 249 -9.81 -14.91 10.97
N VAL A 250 -8.58 -14.82 11.46
CA VAL A 250 -8.01 -15.67 12.50
C VAL A 250 -8.00 -15.01 13.88
N GLY A 251 -8.09 -15.82 14.93
CA GLY A 251 -8.02 -15.35 16.31
C GLY A 251 -6.59 -15.27 16.88
N GLY A 252 -6.45 -14.69 18.06
CA GLY A 252 -5.18 -14.64 18.79
C GLY A 252 -5.31 -14.16 20.24
N ARG A 253 -4.20 -14.19 20.96
CA ARG A 253 -4.12 -13.85 22.42
C ARG A 253 -3.60 -12.45 22.71
N GLN A 254 -3.08 -11.78 21.69
CA GLN A 254 -2.71 -10.37 21.73
C GLN A 254 -3.18 -9.73 20.44
N VAL A 255 -3.54 -8.46 20.51
CA VAL A 255 -4.01 -7.66 19.39
C VAL A 255 -3.23 -6.35 19.33
N ARG A 256 -3.12 -5.79 18.13
CA ARG A 256 -2.87 -4.37 17.92
C ARG A 256 -3.68 -3.90 16.73
N ILE A 257 -3.96 -2.59 16.68
CA ILE A 257 -4.59 -1.98 15.51
C ILE A 257 -3.59 -1.15 14.73
N ARG A 258 -3.88 -0.94 13.45
CA ARG A 258 -3.16 -0.04 12.55
C ARG A 258 -4.08 1.09 12.13
N LEU A 259 -3.56 2.29 12.25
CA LEU A 259 -4.21 3.51 11.81
C LEU A 259 -3.40 4.09 10.65
N ASP A 260 -4.10 4.64 9.66
CA ASP A 260 -3.54 5.17 8.44
C ASP A 260 -4.14 6.55 8.14
N ASN A 261 -3.29 7.54 7.89
CA ASN A 261 -3.63 8.88 7.41
C ASN A 261 -3.21 9.07 5.93
N ALA A 262 -3.31 8.00 5.14
CA ALA A 262 -3.05 8.01 3.70
C ALA A 262 -3.82 9.16 3.02
N PHE A 263 -3.13 9.89 2.15
CA PHE A 263 -3.68 11.04 1.38
C PHE A 263 -4.18 12.24 2.19
N GLY A 264 -4.28 12.14 3.51
CA GLY A 264 -4.66 13.25 4.37
C GLY A 264 -3.65 14.38 4.23
N PRO A 265 -4.07 15.63 3.94
CA PRO A 265 -3.15 16.76 3.74
C PRO A 265 -2.61 17.34 5.06
N ALA A 266 -3.13 16.89 6.20
CA ALA A 266 -2.80 17.40 7.52
C ALA A 266 -2.73 16.27 8.55
N PRO A 267 -2.10 16.49 9.72
CA PRO A 267 -2.07 15.51 10.80
C PRO A 267 -3.47 15.16 11.30
N LEU A 268 -3.72 13.87 11.53
CA LEU A 268 -4.95 13.35 12.09
C LEU A 268 -4.69 12.81 13.50
N THR A 269 -5.49 13.25 14.48
CA THR A 269 -5.36 12.83 15.87
C THR A 269 -6.50 11.91 16.28
N VAL A 270 -6.15 10.80 16.94
CA VAL A 270 -7.08 9.94 17.68
C VAL A 270 -6.82 10.18 19.16
N GLY A 271 -7.81 10.72 19.87
CA GLY A 271 -7.70 11.12 21.28
C GLY A 271 -7.78 9.93 22.23
N HIS A 272 -8.59 8.93 21.88
CA HIS A 272 -8.76 7.69 22.63
C HIS A 272 -9.25 6.61 21.68
N ALA A 273 -8.73 5.39 21.83
CA ALA A 273 -9.17 4.22 21.07
C ALA A 273 -9.46 3.05 22.01
N THR A 274 -10.49 2.27 21.71
CA THR A 274 -10.84 1.05 22.44
C THR A 274 -11.14 -0.09 21.48
N ILE A 275 -11.06 -1.32 22.00
CA ILE A 275 -11.43 -2.54 21.30
C ILE A 275 -12.33 -3.42 22.19
N ALA A 276 -13.32 -4.07 21.59
CA ALA A 276 -14.14 -5.09 22.23
C ALA A 276 -14.53 -6.19 21.23
N VAL A 277 -14.87 -7.39 21.72
CA VAL A 277 -15.62 -8.36 20.92
C VAL A 277 -17.06 -7.86 20.84
N ARG A 278 -17.65 -7.85 19.64
CA ARG A 278 -19.03 -7.43 19.43
C ARG A 278 -19.99 -8.49 19.96
N LYS A 279 -21.09 -8.04 20.59
CA LYS A 279 -22.24 -8.90 20.91
C LYS A 279 -23.31 -8.79 19.84
N SER A 280 -23.77 -7.58 19.57
CA SER A 280 -24.80 -7.26 18.57
C SER A 280 -24.90 -5.75 18.40
N GLY A 281 -25.16 -5.26 17.19
CA GLY A 281 -25.25 -3.81 16.96
C GLY A 281 -23.97 -3.09 17.41
N ALA A 282 -24.12 -1.96 18.10
CA ALA A 282 -23.02 -1.24 18.73
C ALA A 282 -22.61 -1.79 20.11
N GLN A 283 -23.27 -2.85 20.60
CA GLN A 283 -23.08 -3.39 21.94
C GLN A 283 -21.87 -4.33 22.00
N PRO A 284 -20.90 -4.08 22.89
CA PRO A 284 -19.79 -5.00 23.12
C PRO A 284 -20.21 -6.17 24.03
N ALA A 285 -19.54 -7.31 23.88
CA ALA A 285 -19.75 -8.50 24.70
C ALA A 285 -19.19 -8.35 26.12
N ALA A 286 -18.21 -7.46 26.30
CA ALA A 286 -17.61 -7.08 27.58
C ALA A 286 -17.24 -5.60 27.55
N THR A 287 -16.75 -5.06 28.67
CA THR A 287 -16.24 -3.68 28.73
C THR A 287 -15.16 -3.46 27.67
N PRO A 288 -15.27 -2.41 26.82
CA PRO A 288 -14.21 -2.05 25.88
C PRO A 288 -12.88 -1.81 26.57
N VAL A 289 -11.80 -2.27 25.96
CA VAL A 289 -10.44 -2.16 26.50
C VAL A 289 -9.69 -1.05 25.77
N THR A 290 -9.14 -0.10 26.52
CA THR A 290 -8.34 0.99 25.95
C THR A 290 -7.07 0.50 25.29
N LEU A 291 -6.79 1.05 24.11
CA LEU A 291 -5.56 0.89 23.36
C LEU A 291 -4.61 2.05 23.68
N THR A 292 -3.30 1.78 23.62
CA THR A 292 -2.26 2.80 23.78
C THR A 292 -1.34 2.83 22.57
N PHE A 293 -0.59 3.92 22.41
CA PHE A 293 0.37 4.17 21.35
C PHE A 293 1.64 4.75 21.98
N GLY A 294 2.70 3.95 22.09
CA GLY A 294 3.91 4.35 22.82
C GLY A 294 3.63 4.68 24.28
N GLY A 295 2.70 3.95 24.91
CA GLY A 295 2.27 4.12 26.30
C GLY A 295 1.27 5.25 26.55
N LYS A 296 0.75 5.91 25.50
CA LYS A 296 -0.22 7.01 25.61
C LYS A 296 -1.57 6.62 25.00
N GLN A 297 -2.67 7.16 25.52
CA GLN A 297 -4.01 6.91 24.96
C GLN A 297 -4.23 7.63 23.61
N GLN A 298 -3.54 8.77 23.42
CA GLN A 298 -3.65 9.59 22.22
C GLN A 298 -2.49 9.33 21.25
N VAL A 299 -2.80 9.40 19.96
CA VAL A 299 -1.82 9.38 18.87
C VAL A 299 -2.18 10.39 17.79
N THR A 300 -1.15 10.99 17.17
CA THR A 300 -1.29 11.86 15.99
C THR A 300 -0.47 11.26 14.85
N MET A 301 -1.12 10.97 13.74
CA MET A 301 -0.47 10.57 12.49
C MET A 301 -0.19 11.82 11.66
N PRO A 302 1.03 12.01 11.12
CA PRO A 302 1.28 13.09 10.16
C PRO A 302 0.51 12.82 8.86
N ALA A 303 0.46 13.82 7.96
CA ALA A 303 -0.02 13.65 6.59
C ALA A 303 0.68 12.45 5.92
N GLY A 304 -0.10 11.51 5.38
CA GLY A 304 0.39 10.26 4.76
C GLY A 304 1.10 9.28 5.69
N GLY A 305 1.05 9.52 7.01
CA GLY A 305 1.66 8.66 8.01
C GLY A 305 0.71 7.63 8.60
N GLN A 306 1.29 6.65 9.28
CA GLN A 306 0.59 5.57 9.97
C GLN A 306 0.91 5.56 11.47
N ALA A 307 0.07 4.86 12.24
CA ALA A 307 0.34 4.52 13.63
C ALA A 307 -0.04 3.08 13.93
N TYR A 308 0.67 2.46 14.87
CA TYR A 308 0.37 1.13 15.40
C TYR A 308 0.11 1.26 16.89
N SER A 309 -0.95 0.63 17.39
CA SER A 309 -1.13 0.54 18.84
C SER A 309 -0.03 -0.34 19.46
N ASP A 310 0.23 -0.13 20.74
CA ASP A 310 1.01 -1.04 21.54
C ASP A 310 0.31 -2.42 21.56
N PRO A 311 1.07 -3.52 21.71
CA PRO A 311 0.47 -4.84 21.86
C PRO A 311 -0.40 -4.93 23.11
N LEU A 312 -1.66 -5.32 22.95
CA LEU A 312 -2.62 -5.49 24.04
C LEU A 312 -2.89 -6.99 24.27
N PRO A 313 -2.70 -7.53 25.49
CA PRO A 313 -3.20 -8.85 25.86
C PRO A 313 -4.74 -8.86 25.83
N PHE A 314 -5.29 -9.42 24.75
CA PHE A 314 -6.72 -9.44 24.46
C PHE A 314 -7.01 -10.67 23.60
N SER A 315 -8.01 -11.46 24.00
CA SER A 315 -8.41 -12.66 23.27
C SER A 315 -9.34 -12.28 22.13
N VAL A 316 -8.84 -12.38 20.90
CA VAL A 316 -9.59 -12.22 19.67
C VAL A 316 -10.05 -13.59 19.20
N PRO A 317 -11.36 -13.90 19.17
CA PRO A 317 -11.85 -15.12 18.53
C PRO A 317 -11.68 -15.05 17.01
N ALA A 318 -11.53 -16.20 16.35
CA ALA A 318 -11.57 -16.27 14.88
C ALA A 318 -13.00 -16.11 14.37
N GLN A 319 -13.19 -15.62 13.14
CA GLN A 319 -14.50 -15.50 12.49
C GLN A 319 -15.54 -14.79 13.37
N SER A 320 -15.13 -13.67 13.97
CA SER A 320 -15.94 -12.90 14.92
C SER A 320 -15.83 -11.41 14.64
N ASP A 321 -16.86 -10.69 15.03
CA ASP A 321 -16.88 -9.25 14.91
C ASP A 321 -16.20 -8.58 16.10
N LEU A 322 -15.35 -7.61 15.81
CA LEU A 322 -14.82 -6.67 16.78
C LEU A 322 -15.58 -5.35 16.71
N LEU A 323 -15.51 -4.58 17.80
CA LEU A 323 -15.85 -3.17 17.84
C LEU A 323 -14.58 -2.39 18.13
N VAL A 324 -14.07 -1.64 17.16
CA VAL A 324 -13.01 -0.66 17.38
C VAL A 324 -13.64 0.73 17.43
N SER A 325 -13.49 1.40 18.58
CA SER A 325 -13.95 2.79 18.72
C SER A 325 -12.79 3.76 18.68
N LEU A 326 -12.91 4.82 17.87
CA LEU A 326 -11.94 5.91 17.75
C LEU A 326 -12.62 7.23 18.11
N TYR A 327 -12.14 7.89 19.16
CA TYR A 327 -12.50 9.26 19.48
C TYR A 327 -11.62 10.25 18.71
N LEU A 328 -12.24 11.13 17.94
CA LEU A 328 -11.61 12.18 17.15
C LEU A 328 -11.79 13.53 17.85
N PRO A 329 -10.76 14.06 18.54
CA PRO A 329 -10.86 15.34 19.22
C PRO A 329 -10.86 16.49 18.19
N GLY A 330 -11.83 17.39 18.32
CA GLY A 330 -11.96 18.55 17.42
C GLY A 330 -12.41 18.18 16.01
N THR A 331 -12.20 19.09 15.05
CA THR A 331 -12.72 18.93 13.69
C THR A 331 -11.73 18.22 12.76
N VAL A 332 -12.18 17.10 12.19
CA VAL A 332 -11.49 16.37 11.11
C VAL A 332 -12.08 16.83 9.78
N GLN A 333 -11.30 17.59 9.03
CA GLN A 333 -11.67 18.13 7.71
C GLN A 333 -11.63 17.05 6.62
N PHE A 334 -10.67 16.14 6.72
CA PHE A 334 -10.46 15.02 5.81
C PHE A 334 -10.17 13.78 6.64
N ALA A 335 -10.92 12.72 6.42
CA ALA A 335 -10.64 11.41 6.99
C ALA A 335 -10.43 10.42 5.83
N PRO A 336 -9.29 9.71 5.79
CA PRO A 336 -9.07 8.65 4.82
C PRO A 336 -10.13 7.57 5.00
N MET A 337 -10.58 6.97 3.90
CA MET A 337 -11.61 5.95 3.94
C MET A 337 -11.34 4.78 3.03
N HIS A 338 -12.09 3.72 3.29
CA HIS A 338 -12.38 2.67 2.36
C HIS A 338 -13.90 2.63 2.15
N SER A 339 -14.36 2.98 0.96
CA SER A 339 -15.73 3.33 0.64
C SER A 339 -16.69 2.13 0.63
N GLN A 340 -16.20 0.92 0.35
CA GLN A 340 -17.01 -0.30 0.35
C GLN A 340 -16.93 -1.06 1.67
N GLY A 341 -17.46 -0.47 2.74
CA GLY A 341 -17.49 -1.14 4.04
C GLY A 341 -18.36 -2.41 4.04
N LEU A 342 -19.51 -2.36 3.36
CA LEU A 342 -20.57 -3.39 3.42
C LEU A 342 -20.90 -3.84 4.86
N GLN A 343 -20.73 -2.94 5.81
CA GLN A 343 -20.85 -3.17 7.24
C GLN A 343 -21.50 -1.94 7.89
N GLU A 344 -22.46 -2.15 8.77
CA GLU A 344 -23.06 -1.07 9.56
C GLU A 344 -22.14 -0.67 10.72
N MET A 345 -21.78 0.61 10.74
CA MET A 345 -20.94 1.24 11.75
C MET A 345 -21.68 2.40 12.42
N TYR A 346 -21.19 2.86 13.56
CA TYR A 346 -21.93 3.77 14.44
C TYR A 346 -21.11 5.01 14.78
N SER A 347 -21.75 6.17 14.87
CA SER A 347 -21.09 7.39 15.34
C SER A 347 -21.94 8.12 16.37
N SER A 348 -21.28 8.78 17.31
CA SER A 348 -21.91 9.78 18.18
C SER A 348 -22.24 11.06 17.39
N ALA A 349 -23.02 11.96 17.99
CA ALA A 349 -23.29 13.28 17.43
C ALA A 349 -22.01 14.14 17.39
N ASP A 350 -22.00 15.19 16.55
CA ASP A 350 -20.97 16.22 16.63
C ASP A 350 -21.03 16.94 17.98
N GLY A 351 -19.86 17.17 18.57
CA GLY A 351 -19.76 17.69 19.94
C GLY A 351 -20.21 16.69 21.01
N GLY A 352 -20.38 15.42 20.65
CA GLY A 352 -20.70 14.35 21.60
C GLY A 352 -19.52 13.98 22.50
N GLY A 353 -18.29 14.19 22.03
CA GLY A 353 -17.07 13.90 22.78
C GLY A 353 -16.67 12.42 22.75
N ASP A 354 -15.92 12.02 23.78
CA ASP A 354 -15.36 10.68 23.92
C ASP A 354 -16.37 9.70 24.52
N HIS A 355 -16.83 8.78 23.68
CA HIS A 355 -17.70 7.65 24.00
C HIS A 355 -17.02 6.31 23.66
N ALA A 356 -15.68 6.29 23.51
CA ALA A 356 -14.98 5.10 23.05
C ALA A 356 -15.09 3.95 24.07
N ALA A 357 -15.17 4.26 25.36
CA ALA A 357 -15.30 3.27 26.43
C ALA A 357 -16.75 2.81 26.71
N ASP A 358 -17.74 3.44 26.11
CA ASP A 358 -19.15 3.18 26.42
C ASP A 358 -19.56 1.76 26.03
N GLY A 359 -20.41 1.14 26.85
CA GLY A 359 -20.85 -0.23 26.66
C GLY A 359 -22.06 -0.30 25.75
N ALA A 360 -23.18 -0.77 26.32
CA ALA A 360 -24.47 -0.86 25.64
C ALA A 360 -25.16 0.51 25.45
N ASP A 361 -24.65 1.53 26.14
CA ASP A 361 -25.17 2.90 26.21
C ASP A 361 -24.50 3.87 25.23
N PHE A 362 -23.71 3.36 24.27
CA PHE A 362 -23.11 4.17 23.22
C PHE A 362 -24.16 5.04 22.50
N PRO A 363 -24.01 6.37 22.46
CA PRO A 363 -25.06 7.26 21.96
C PRO A 363 -25.05 7.33 20.43
N ILE A 364 -25.63 6.32 19.79
CA ILE A 364 -25.74 6.25 18.33
C ILE A 364 -26.53 7.46 17.81
N ASN A 365 -25.87 8.30 17.01
CA ASN A 365 -26.50 9.40 16.29
C ASN A 365 -26.69 9.07 14.80
N ASN A 366 -25.68 8.46 14.15
CA ASN A 366 -25.76 8.04 12.75
C ASN A 366 -25.16 6.65 12.53
N LEU A 367 -25.66 6.00 11.48
CA LEU A 367 -25.03 4.84 10.86
C LEU A 367 -24.20 5.27 9.64
N PHE A 368 -23.11 4.57 9.39
CA PHE A 368 -22.32 4.71 8.15
C PHE A 368 -21.80 3.34 7.69
N GLY A 369 -21.35 3.26 6.43
CA GLY A 369 -21.07 2.01 5.73
C GLY A 369 -19.69 1.92 5.09
N PHE A 370 -18.68 2.56 5.68
CA PHE A 370 -17.31 2.65 5.16
C PHE A 370 -16.31 2.63 6.32
N TRP A 371 -15.14 2.02 6.16
CA TRP A 371 -14.07 2.13 7.17
C TRP A 371 -13.31 3.43 6.98
N THR A 372 -12.74 3.94 8.08
CA THR A 372 -11.98 5.19 8.06
C THR A 372 -10.90 5.15 9.11
N VAL A 373 -9.71 5.66 8.78
CA VAL A 373 -8.52 5.72 9.66
C VAL A 373 -7.98 4.35 10.10
N LEU A 374 -8.81 3.43 10.58
CA LEU A 374 -8.46 2.05 10.89
C LEU A 374 -8.21 1.27 9.58
N SER A 375 -7.01 0.72 9.44
CA SER A 375 -6.57 -0.03 8.25
C SER A 375 -6.15 -1.47 8.56
N GLY A 376 -6.14 -1.88 9.84
CA GLY A 376 -5.98 -3.28 10.16
C GLY A 376 -6.02 -3.64 11.63
N VAL A 377 -6.25 -4.93 11.85
CA VAL A 377 -6.20 -5.61 13.14
C VAL A 377 -5.22 -6.76 13.00
N ASP A 378 -4.10 -6.68 13.73
CA ASP A 378 -3.11 -7.74 13.77
C ASP A 378 -3.24 -8.53 15.08
N VAL A 379 -3.09 -9.85 15.00
CA VAL A 379 -3.12 -10.74 16.15
C VAL A 379 -1.82 -11.53 16.31
N VAL A 380 -1.48 -11.87 17.55
CA VAL A 380 -0.48 -12.91 17.85
C VAL A 380 -1.23 -14.19 18.18
N GLY A 381 -1.23 -15.14 17.25
CA GLY A 381 -1.85 -16.46 17.38
C GLY A 381 -0.88 -17.59 17.06
N SER A 382 -1.42 -18.78 16.81
CA SER A 382 -0.68 -19.93 16.25
C SER A 382 -0.67 -19.94 14.72
N GLY A 383 -1.33 -18.97 14.08
CA GLY A 383 -1.42 -18.84 12.62
C GLY A 383 -0.07 -18.62 11.96
N HIS A 384 0.06 -19.10 10.73
CA HIS A 384 1.32 -19.06 9.97
C HIS A 384 1.29 -17.93 8.92
N GLY A 385 1.45 -16.68 9.35
CA GLY A 385 1.50 -15.52 8.45
C GLY A 385 0.14 -15.13 7.87
N THR A 386 0.15 -14.46 6.72
CA THR A 386 -1.02 -13.79 6.12
C THR A 386 -1.06 -14.01 4.61
N VAL A 387 -2.24 -14.35 4.10
CA VAL A 387 -2.60 -14.27 2.67
C VAL A 387 -3.26 -12.93 2.42
N VAL A 388 -2.74 -12.16 1.46
CA VAL A 388 -3.31 -10.86 1.07
C VAL A 388 -4.06 -11.02 -0.24
N ALA A 389 -5.33 -10.66 -0.26
CA ALA A 389 -6.15 -10.57 -1.45
C ALA A 389 -6.03 -9.15 -2.03
N LEU A 390 -5.27 -8.99 -3.12
CA LEU A 390 -5.14 -7.74 -3.85
C LEU A 390 -6.12 -7.76 -5.03
N GLY A 391 -7.02 -6.79 -5.09
CA GLY A 391 -7.94 -6.75 -6.23
C GLY A 391 -8.82 -5.52 -6.35
N ASP A 392 -9.76 -5.65 -7.28
CA ASP A 392 -10.78 -4.66 -7.59
C ASP A 392 -12.10 -4.87 -6.81
N SER A 393 -13.23 -4.38 -7.33
CA SER A 393 -14.56 -4.47 -6.72
C SER A 393 -15.03 -5.90 -6.46
N ILE A 394 -14.55 -6.87 -7.22
CA ILE A 394 -14.86 -8.28 -7.01
C ILE A 394 -14.14 -8.80 -5.75
N THR A 395 -12.93 -8.30 -5.48
CA THR A 395 -12.18 -8.65 -4.26
C THR A 395 -12.63 -7.86 -3.05
N ASP A 396 -12.90 -6.58 -3.26
CA ASP A 396 -13.56 -5.69 -2.30
C ASP A 396 -14.89 -6.28 -1.82
N GLY A 397 -15.58 -6.95 -2.75
CA GLY A 397 -16.73 -7.80 -2.49
C GLY A 397 -18.07 -7.10 -2.75
N TYR A 398 -18.09 -6.17 -3.70
CA TYR A 398 -19.28 -5.48 -4.18
C TYR A 398 -20.45 -6.45 -4.42
N ALA A 399 -21.68 -6.03 -4.13
CA ALA A 399 -22.89 -6.85 -4.17
C ALA A 399 -22.98 -8.00 -3.14
N SER A 400 -22.02 -8.11 -2.20
CA SER A 400 -22.24 -8.90 -0.98
C SER A 400 -23.29 -8.24 -0.09
N ALA A 401 -24.03 -9.05 0.68
CA ALA A 401 -25.00 -8.53 1.63
C ALA A 401 -24.32 -7.68 2.72
N VAL A 402 -24.92 -6.53 3.05
CA VAL A 402 -24.48 -5.70 4.18
C VAL A 402 -24.53 -6.51 5.47
N ASN A 403 -23.49 -6.43 6.30
CA ASN A 403 -23.29 -7.25 7.51
C ASN A 403 -23.24 -8.77 7.25
N GLY A 404 -23.02 -9.18 6.01
CA GLY A 404 -23.03 -10.60 5.63
C GLY A 404 -21.68 -11.29 5.71
N ASP A 405 -20.57 -10.53 5.59
CA ASP A 405 -19.20 -11.05 5.48
C ASP A 405 -19.09 -12.18 4.44
N GLN A 406 -19.70 -11.97 3.27
CA GLN A 406 -19.85 -12.95 2.18
C GLN A 406 -18.92 -12.68 1.00
N ARG A 407 -17.79 -11.99 1.24
CA ARG A 407 -16.81 -11.70 0.20
C ARG A 407 -15.93 -12.94 0.01
N TRP A 408 -15.34 -13.14 -1.16
CA TRP A 408 -14.52 -14.34 -1.38
C TRP A 408 -13.32 -14.44 -0.40
N PRO A 409 -12.68 -13.34 0.07
CA PRO A 409 -11.65 -13.44 1.09
C PRO A 409 -12.18 -13.90 2.47
N ASP A 410 -13.43 -13.58 2.82
CA ASP A 410 -14.07 -14.06 4.06
C ASP A 410 -14.29 -15.57 4.01
N TYR A 411 -14.86 -16.07 2.91
CA TYR A 411 -15.03 -17.51 2.69
C TYR A 411 -13.68 -18.24 2.61
N LEU A 412 -12.65 -17.63 2.01
CA LEU A 412 -11.31 -18.20 2.02
C LEU A 412 -10.78 -18.36 3.45
N ALA A 413 -10.96 -17.35 4.32
CA ALA A 413 -10.57 -17.44 5.72
C ALA A 413 -11.27 -18.61 6.43
N GLN A 414 -12.58 -18.76 6.22
CA GLN A 414 -13.37 -19.87 6.77
C GLN A 414 -12.82 -21.23 6.33
N ARG A 415 -12.53 -21.40 5.02
CA ARG A 415 -11.97 -22.63 4.47
C ARG A 415 -10.59 -22.96 5.04
N LEU A 416 -9.72 -21.97 5.14
CA LEU A 416 -8.37 -22.13 5.72
C LEU A 416 -8.44 -22.56 7.19
N ILE A 417 -9.33 -21.96 7.98
CA ILE A 417 -9.55 -22.33 9.37
C ILE A 417 -10.16 -23.73 9.48
N ALA A 418 -11.10 -24.10 8.62
CA ALA A 418 -11.67 -25.43 8.59
C ALA A 418 -10.62 -26.52 8.26
N GLN A 419 -9.69 -26.24 7.35
CA GLN A 419 -8.63 -27.18 6.97
C GLN A 419 -7.49 -27.25 7.99
N ARG A 420 -7.04 -26.09 8.50
CA ARG A 420 -5.78 -25.97 9.27
C ARG A 420 -5.98 -25.66 10.75
N GLY A 421 -7.20 -25.32 11.17
CA GLY A 421 -7.51 -24.95 12.54
C GLY A 421 -6.69 -23.75 13.01
N PRO A 422 -6.13 -23.77 14.23
CA PRO A 422 -5.38 -22.65 14.81
C PRO A 422 -4.10 -22.23 14.05
N THR A 423 -3.59 -23.05 13.13
CA THR A 423 -2.40 -22.75 12.33
C THR A 423 -2.71 -22.11 10.97
N ALA A 424 -4.00 -21.90 10.66
CA ALA A 424 -4.42 -21.19 9.47
C ALA A 424 -3.73 -19.80 9.38
N PRO A 425 -3.30 -19.38 8.18
CA PRO A 425 -2.87 -18.00 7.98
C PRO A 425 -4.07 -17.05 8.14
N GLY A 426 -3.81 -15.79 8.46
CA GLY A 426 -4.81 -14.74 8.32
C GLY A 426 -5.11 -14.44 6.86
N VAL A 427 -6.28 -13.85 6.60
CA VAL A 427 -6.64 -13.32 5.28
C VAL A 427 -6.89 -11.82 5.42
N ALA A 428 -6.17 -11.05 4.61
CA ALA A 428 -6.23 -9.60 4.53
C ALA A 428 -6.87 -9.20 3.20
N ASN A 429 -7.96 -8.42 3.23
CA ASN A 429 -8.64 -7.95 2.03
C ASN A 429 -8.14 -6.55 1.67
N GLU A 430 -7.38 -6.45 0.58
CA GLU A 430 -6.87 -5.19 0.04
C GLU A 430 -7.55 -4.87 -1.30
N GLY A 431 -8.80 -5.29 -1.46
CA GLY A 431 -9.68 -4.91 -2.55
C GLY A 431 -9.97 -3.41 -2.55
N ILE A 432 -10.06 -2.80 -3.74
CA ILE A 432 -10.60 -1.45 -3.92
C ILE A 432 -11.53 -1.51 -5.13
N SER A 433 -12.80 -1.14 -4.97
CA SER A 433 -13.72 -1.09 -6.10
C SER A 433 -13.20 -0.25 -7.25
N GLY A 434 -13.47 -0.60 -8.51
CA GLY A 434 -12.98 0.16 -9.67
C GLY A 434 -11.45 0.17 -9.87
N ASN A 435 -10.66 -0.51 -9.02
CA ASN A 435 -9.21 -0.52 -9.12
C ASN A 435 -8.71 -1.17 -10.41
N ARG A 436 -7.51 -0.74 -10.82
CA ARG A 436 -6.88 -1.09 -12.09
C ARG A 436 -5.42 -1.41 -11.89
N VAL A 437 -4.86 -2.17 -12.83
CA VAL A 437 -3.43 -2.47 -12.88
C VAL A 437 -2.61 -1.28 -13.38
N LEU A 438 -3.09 -0.62 -14.45
CA LEU A 438 -2.27 0.26 -15.30
C LEU A 438 -2.46 1.75 -15.01
N ALA A 439 -3.67 2.16 -14.67
CA ALA A 439 -4.05 3.56 -14.60
C ALA A 439 -4.67 3.92 -13.26
N ASP A 440 -4.33 5.08 -12.74
CA ASP A 440 -4.98 5.63 -11.56
C ASP A 440 -6.35 6.18 -11.93
N ALA A 441 -7.28 6.05 -10.98
CA ALA A 441 -8.46 6.90 -10.94
C ALA A 441 -8.33 7.99 -9.86
N PHE A 442 -7.31 7.89 -9.00
CA PHE A 442 -6.97 8.90 -8.01
C PHE A 442 -6.35 10.15 -8.64
N SER A 443 -7.02 11.30 -8.45
CA SER A 443 -6.55 12.60 -8.96
C SER A 443 -5.52 13.29 -8.06
N GLY A 444 -5.06 12.64 -6.98
CA GLY A 444 -4.12 13.24 -6.02
C GLY A 444 -4.75 13.98 -4.84
N VAL A 445 -6.07 14.15 -4.88
CA VAL A 445 -6.92 14.63 -3.80
C VAL A 445 -8.08 13.66 -3.73
N PRO A 446 -8.56 13.27 -2.54
CA PRO A 446 -9.71 12.37 -2.49
C PRO A 446 -10.89 12.99 -3.24
N ASN A 447 -11.63 12.19 -3.99
CA ASN A 447 -12.73 12.61 -4.85
C ASN A 447 -13.89 11.60 -4.75
N SER A 448 -14.81 11.56 -5.71
CA SER A 448 -15.96 10.64 -5.71
C SER A 448 -15.78 9.41 -6.62
N GLY A 449 -14.55 9.12 -7.05
CA GLY A 449 -14.21 8.10 -8.05
C GLY A 449 -14.17 6.66 -7.53
N ASN A 450 -14.08 6.47 -6.21
CA ASN A 450 -14.12 5.19 -5.49
C ASN A 450 -13.26 4.08 -6.12
N SER A 451 -12.10 4.44 -6.69
CA SER A 451 -11.27 3.58 -7.55
C SER A 451 -9.81 3.48 -7.10
N GLY A 452 -9.41 4.38 -6.20
CA GLY A 452 -8.11 4.39 -5.53
C GLY A 452 -6.90 4.57 -6.45
N ILE A 453 -5.73 4.33 -5.87
CA ILE A 453 -4.44 4.23 -6.59
C ILE A 453 -4.40 2.89 -7.34
N LYS A 454 -3.84 2.86 -8.55
CA LYS A 454 -3.62 1.59 -9.29
C LYS A 454 -2.87 0.55 -8.44
N ALA A 455 -3.22 -0.71 -8.61
CA ALA A 455 -2.72 -1.83 -7.80
C ALA A 455 -1.18 -1.87 -7.70
N SER A 456 -0.48 -1.57 -8.80
CA SER A 456 0.99 -1.57 -8.86
C SER A 456 1.66 -0.50 -8.00
N ALA A 457 1.03 0.67 -7.81
CA ALA A 457 1.59 1.76 -7.02
C ALA A 457 1.30 1.64 -5.52
N ARG A 458 0.28 0.87 -5.13
CA ARG A 458 -0.07 0.66 -3.71
C ARG A 458 0.48 -0.62 -3.09
N LEU A 459 1.20 -1.46 -3.84
CA LEU A 459 1.79 -2.71 -3.33
C LEU A 459 2.57 -2.51 -2.03
N ASP A 460 3.41 -1.48 -1.95
CA ASP A 460 4.25 -1.31 -0.76
C ASP A 460 3.44 -0.95 0.49
N ARG A 461 2.46 -0.06 0.33
CA ARG A 461 1.58 0.40 1.42
C ARG A 461 0.60 -0.70 1.83
N ASP A 462 -0.12 -1.28 0.89
CA ASP A 462 -1.29 -2.13 1.16
C ASP A 462 -0.95 -3.61 1.25
N VAL A 463 0.11 -4.08 0.58
CA VAL A 463 0.42 -5.52 0.50
C VAL A 463 1.71 -5.87 1.24
N LEU A 464 2.82 -5.24 0.88
CA LEU A 464 4.15 -5.59 1.40
C LEU A 464 4.40 -5.11 2.83
N SER A 465 3.57 -4.19 3.33
CA SER A 465 3.60 -3.75 4.73
C SER A 465 2.71 -4.60 5.66
N GLN A 466 1.90 -5.51 5.10
CA GLN A 466 0.99 -6.34 5.87
C GLN A 466 1.75 -7.27 6.83
N SER A 467 1.23 -7.38 8.04
CA SER A 467 1.84 -8.20 9.08
C SER A 467 1.88 -9.66 8.66
N GLY A 468 3.07 -10.25 8.65
CA GLY A 468 3.25 -11.67 8.37
C GLY A 468 2.89 -12.09 6.93
N VAL A 469 2.81 -11.15 5.98
CA VAL A 469 2.51 -11.49 4.58
C VAL A 469 3.45 -12.57 4.06
N ARG A 470 2.87 -13.58 3.42
CA ARG A 470 3.59 -14.69 2.78
C ARG A 470 3.11 -14.94 1.36
N THR A 471 1.83 -14.69 1.09
CA THR A 471 1.17 -15.00 -0.17
C THR A 471 0.28 -13.84 -0.58
N VAL A 472 0.30 -13.50 -1.86
CA VAL A 472 -0.55 -12.47 -2.47
C VAL A 472 -1.38 -13.14 -3.55
N VAL A 473 -2.71 -13.09 -3.40
CA VAL A 473 -3.67 -13.53 -4.42
C VAL A 473 -4.15 -12.29 -5.16
N VAL A 474 -3.85 -12.22 -6.46
CA VAL A 474 -4.15 -11.07 -7.33
C VAL A 474 -5.36 -11.38 -8.19
N LEU A 475 -6.40 -10.56 -8.09
CA LEU A 475 -7.54 -10.54 -9.01
C LEU A 475 -7.77 -9.09 -9.46
N GLU A 476 -7.20 -8.78 -10.62
CA GLU A 476 -7.15 -7.42 -11.19
C GLU A 476 -7.18 -7.48 -12.72
N GLY A 477 -7.65 -6.39 -13.34
CA GLY A 477 -7.57 -6.18 -14.78
C GLY A 477 -8.92 -6.09 -15.49
N ILE A 478 -10.03 -6.44 -14.84
CA ILE A 478 -11.35 -6.32 -15.48
C ILE A 478 -11.69 -4.83 -15.75
N ASN A 479 -11.33 -3.93 -14.83
CA ASN A 479 -11.56 -2.50 -14.98
C ASN A 479 -10.65 -1.84 -16.02
N ASP A 480 -9.42 -2.34 -16.19
CA ASP A 480 -8.54 -1.94 -17.28
C ASP A 480 -9.18 -2.29 -18.63
N VAL A 481 -9.69 -3.51 -18.78
CA VAL A 481 -10.43 -3.95 -19.99
C VAL A 481 -11.68 -3.11 -20.20
N ASN A 482 -12.44 -2.81 -19.14
CA ASN A 482 -13.62 -1.94 -19.20
C ASN A 482 -13.28 -0.50 -19.61
N SER A 483 -12.01 -0.11 -19.49
CA SER A 483 -11.45 1.17 -19.90
C SER A 483 -10.67 1.09 -21.22
N ASP A 484 -10.88 0.01 -21.98
CA ASP A 484 -10.29 -0.25 -23.29
C ASP A 484 -8.76 -0.40 -23.30
N ALA A 485 -8.16 -0.76 -22.16
CA ALA A 485 -6.76 -1.18 -22.13
C ALA A 485 -6.55 -2.48 -22.90
N SER A 486 -5.39 -2.63 -23.54
CA SER A 486 -5.08 -3.84 -24.29
C SER A 486 -4.76 -5.00 -23.34
N ALA A 487 -5.12 -6.23 -23.74
CA ALA A 487 -4.76 -7.44 -23.00
C ALA A 487 -3.24 -7.54 -22.76
N THR A 488 -2.44 -7.14 -23.76
CA THR A 488 -0.97 -7.14 -23.68
C THR A 488 -0.46 -6.27 -22.54
N ASP A 489 -1.01 -5.06 -22.39
CA ASP A 489 -0.57 -4.12 -21.36
C ASP A 489 -0.99 -4.62 -19.97
N VAL A 490 -2.23 -5.12 -19.83
CA VAL A 490 -2.72 -5.69 -18.57
C VAL A 490 -1.86 -6.88 -18.15
N ILE A 491 -1.54 -7.79 -19.08
CA ILE A 491 -0.65 -8.94 -18.83
C ILE A 491 0.74 -8.46 -18.39
N ALA A 492 1.30 -7.41 -19.02
CA ALA A 492 2.58 -6.85 -18.63
C ALA A 492 2.56 -6.28 -17.20
N GLY A 493 1.49 -5.56 -16.85
CA GLY A 493 1.28 -5.04 -15.50
C GLY A 493 1.12 -6.14 -14.44
N LEU A 494 0.34 -7.19 -14.73
CA LEU A 494 0.20 -8.36 -13.85
C LEU A 494 1.55 -9.05 -13.62
N LYS A 495 2.38 -9.21 -14.67
CA LYS A 495 3.75 -9.73 -14.53
C LYS A 495 4.64 -8.84 -13.67
N GLN A 496 4.49 -7.51 -13.76
CA GLN A 496 5.24 -6.58 -12.93
C GLN A 496 4.85 -6.69 -11.44
N ILE A 497 3.55 -6.88 -11.15
CA ILE A 497 3.09 -7.17 -9.79
C ILE A 497 3.75 -8.46 -9.27
N ALA A 498 3.68 -9.56 -10.04
CA ALA A 498 4.29 -10.83 -9.65
C ALA A 498 5.81 -10.71 -9.40
N ALA A 499 6.54 -10.07 -10.31
CA ALA A 499 7.97 -9.84 -10.17
C ALA A 499 8.31 -9.02 -8.91
N THR A 500 7.46 -8.03 -8.58
CA THR A 500 7.62 -7.25 -7.35
C THR A 500 7.41 -8.14 -6.13
N VAL A 501 6.31 -8.90 -6.06
CA VAL A 501 6.01 -9.83 -4.97
C VAL A 501 7.15 -10.85 -4.76
N HIS A 502 7.64 -11.47 -5.84
CA HIS A 502 8.78 -12.40 -5.81
C HIS A 502 10.09 -11.76 -5.34
N SER A 503 10.32 -10.48 -5.67
CA SER A 503 11.53 -9.78 -5.24
C SER A 503 11.64 -9.67 -3.71
N TYR A 504 10.50 -9.69 -3.00
CA TYR A 504 10.38 -9.74 -1.54
C TYR A 504 10.33 -11.17 -0.98
N GLY A 505 10.45 -12.19 -1.84
CA GLY A 505 10.42 -13.61 -1.44
C GLY A 505 9.02 -14.11 -1.06
N LEU A 506 7.98 -13.41 -1.52
CA LEU A 506 6.58 -13.77 -1.28
C LEU A 506 6.05 -14.64 -2.43
N HIS A 507 5.02 -15.44 -2.13
CA HIS A 507 4.32 -16.27 -3.11
C HIS A 507 3.24 -15.45 -3.83
N ALA A 508 3.17 -15.54 -5.16
CA ALA A 508 2.21 -14.82 -5.99
C ALA A 508 1.25 -15.80 -6.67
N VAL A 509 -0.05 -15.61 -6.43
CA VAL A 509 -1.15 -16.36 -7.05
C VAL A 509 -2.00 -15.40 -7.87
N VAL A 510 -2.49 -15.81 -9.05
CA VAL A 510 -3.37 -14.97 -9.88
C VAL A 510 -4.70 -15.65 -10.20
N GLY A 511 -5.80 -14.90 -10.11
CA GLY A 511 -7.13 -15.35 -10.49
C GLY A 511 -7.49 -14.96 -11.92
N THR A 512 -8.17 -15.84 -12.67
CA THR A 512 -8.79 -15.46 -13.96
C THR A 512 -9.87 -14.40 -13.76
N LEU A 513 -10.05 -13.51 -14.73
CA LEU A 513 -11.12 -12.52 -14.77
C LEU A 513 -12.48 -13.20 -14.92
N THR A 514 -13.47 -12.83 -14.11
CA THR A 514 -14.85 -13.39 -14.15
C THR A 514 -15.59 -13.00 -15.43
N PRO A 515 -16.66 -13.74 -15.82
CA PRO A 515 -17.45 -13.44 -17.01
C PRO A 515 -18.11 -12.06 -16.94
N THR A 516 -18.30 -11.42 -18.10
CA THR A 516 -18.94 -10.09 -18.22
C THR A 516 -20.05 -10.01 -19.26
N GLY A 517 -20.42 -11.13 -19.87
CA GLY A 517 -21.52 -11.22 -20.82
C GLY A 517 -22.84 -10.82 -20.15
N GLY A 518 -23.56 -9.90 -20.77
CA GLY A 518 -24.78 -9.29 -20.22
C GLY A 518 -24.54 -7.95 -19.53
N TRP A 519 -23.31 -7.63 -19.11
CA TRP A 519 -23.00 -6.32 -18.55
C TRP A 519 -23.08 -5.23 -19.62
N CYS A 520 -23.67 -4.08 -19.28
CA CYS A 520 -24.05 -3.05 -20.25
C CYS A 520 -22.88 -2.47 -21.06
N CYS A 521 -21.67 -2.60 -20.51
CA CYS A 521 -20.45 -2.05 -21.06
C CYS A 521 -19.52 -3.13 -21.66
N THR A 522 -19.96 -4.39 -21.76
CA THR A 522 -19.19 -5.44 -22.45
C THR A 522 -19.34 -5.31 -23.97
N THR A 523 -18.23 -5.14 -24.67
CA THR A 523 -18.16 -5.17 -26.14
C THR A 523 -17.41 -6.41 -26.62
N PRO A 524 -17.55 -6.84 -27.89
CA PRO A 524 -16.77 -7.97 -28.42
C PRO A 524 -15.25 -7.79 -28.27
N ALA A 525 -14.76 -6.55 -28.35
CA ALA A 525 -13.34 -6.25 -28.16
C ALA A 525 -12.90 -6.44 -26.70
N ARG A 526 -13.73 -6.01 -25.74
CA ARG A 526 -13.48 -6.19 -24.30
C ARG A 526 -13.54 -7.66 -23.90
N ALA A 527 -14.53 -8.41 -24.39
CA ALA A 527 -14.61 -9.87 -24.20
C ALA A 527 -13.36 -10.57 -24.74
N ALA A 528 -12.94 -10.24 -25.97
CA ALA A 528 -11.72 -10.81 -26.55
C ALA A 528 -10.44 -10.47 -25.76
N ALA A 529 -10.33 -9.25 -25.23
CA ALA A 529 -9.20 -8.86 -24.39
C ALA A 529 -9.17 -9.63 -23.06
N ARG A 530 -10.33 -9.74 -22.40
CA ARG A 530 -10.51 -10.56 -21.20
C ARG A 530 -10.12 -12.02 -21.45
N ASP A 531 -10.57 -12.61 -22.56
CA ASP A 531 -10.24 -14.00 -22.91
C ASP A 531 -8.74 -14.20 -23.16
N GLN A 532 -8.07 -13.23 -23.79
CA GLN A 532 -6.63 -13.26 -23.97
C GLN A 532 -5.88 -13.22 -22.62
N ILE A 533 -6.33 -12.39 -21.68
CA ILE A 533 -5.78 -12.32 -20.32
C ILE A 533 -5.99 -13.66 -19.60
N ASN A 534 -7.20 -14.22 -19.66
CA ASN A 534 -7.51 -15.51 -19.04
C ASN A 534 -6.74 -16.67 -19.66
N ALA A 535 -6.52 -16.67 -20.98
CA ALA A 535 -5.68 -17.65 -21.65
C ALA A 535 -4.22 -17.55 -21.19
N PHE A 536 -3.69 -16.34 -20.98
CA PHE A 536 -2.38 -16.13 -20.39
C PHE A 536 -2.32 -16.69 -18.96
N ILE A 537 -3.30 -16.36 -18.10
CA ILE A 537 -3.34 -16.82 -16.70
C ILE A 537 -3.35 -18.34 -16.60
N ARG A 538 -4.20 -19.02 -17.39
CA ARG A 538 -4.28 -20.49 -17.41
C ARG A 538 -3.00 -21.15 -17.92
N ASN A 539 -2.32 -20.51 -18.87
CA ASN A 539 -1.02 -20.97 -19.31
C ASN A 539 0.07 -20.70 -18.25
N ASN A 540 -0.10 -19.61 -17.47
CA ASN A 540 0.76 -19.06 -16.43
C ASN A 540 2.18 -18.66 -16.89
N GLY A 541 2.82 -19.47 -17.74
CA GLY A 541 4.14 -19.21 -18.31
C GLY A 541 5.26 -19.06 -17.28
N GLY A 542 5.02 -19.49 -16.03
CA GLY A 542 5.92 -19.32 -14.89
C GLY A 542 5.96 -17.91 -14.30
N ALA A 543 5.03 -17.02 -14.67
CA ALA A 543 4.99 -15.66 -14.12
C ALA A 543 4.50 -15.62 -12.66
N PHE A 544 3.57 -16.51 -12.31
CA PHE A 544 3.05 -16.68 -10.96
C PHE A 544 3.39 -18.07 -10.44
N ASP A 545 3.41 -18.23 -9.13
CA ASP A 545 3.67 -19.53 -8.52
C ASP A 545 2.46 -20.47 -8.63
N ALA A 546 1.26 -19.90 -8.64
CA ALA A 546 -0.01 -20.60 -8.79
C ALA A 546 -1.07 -19.72 -9.47
N TRP A 547 -2.18 -20.33 -9.90
CA TRP A 547 -3.32 -19.61 -10.46
C TRP A 547 -4.64 -20.29 -10.09
N VAL A 548 -5.73 -19.52 -10.09
CA VAL A 548 -7.08 -20.00 -9.77
C VAL A 548 -8.03 -19.64 -10.91
N ASP A 549 -8.88 -20.58 -11.33
CA ASP A 549 -9.85 -20.34 -12.40
C ASP A 549 -11.18 -19.78 -11.87
N PHE A 550 -11.19 -18.52 -11.43
CA PHE A 550 -12.43 -17.87 -10.98
C PHE A 550 -13.47 -17.73 -12.11
N ASP A 551 -13.06 -17.55 -13.37
CA ASP A 551 -13.95 -17.64 -14.52
C ASP A 551 -14.71 -18.98 -14.53
N ALA A 552 -13.99 -20.10 -14.50
CA ALA A 552 -14.63 -21.41 -14.50
C ALA A 552 -15.49 -21.67 -13.26
N ALA A 553 -15.14 -21.07 -12.12
CA ALA A 553 -15.88 -21.22 -10.87
C ALA A 553 -17.30 -20.62 -10.94
N VAL A 554 -17.47 -19.51 -11.68
CA VAL A 554 -18.74 -18.76 -11.70
C VAL A 554 -19.46 -18.73 -13.05
N ARG A 555 -18.80 -19.08 -14.16
CA ARG A 555 -19.41 -19.02 -15.49
C ARG A 555 -20.57 -20.00 -15.67
N ASN A 556 -21.51 -19.59 -16.51
CA ASN A 556 -22.59 -20.44 -16.96
C ASN A 556 -22.04 -21.49 -17.96
N PRO A 557 -22.16 -22.81 -17.70
CA PRO A 557 -21.64 -23.83 -18.61
C PRO A 557 -22.39 -23.89 -19.94
N ALA A 558 -23.62 -23.36 -20.01
CA ALA A 558 -24.40 -23.29 -21.25
C ALA A 558 -24.08 -22.05 -22.10
N ASP A 559 -23.52 -21.01 -21.49
CA ASP A 559 -23.08 -19.77 -22.16
C ASP A 559 -21.88 -19.18 -21.41
N PRO A 560 -20.64 -19.65 -21.72
CA PRO A 560 -19.44 -19.34 -20.93
C PRO A 560 -19.06 -17.86 -20.84
N GLU A 561 -19.64 -16.99 -21.67
CA GLU A 561 -19.44 -15.55 -21.58
C GLU A 561 -20.22 -14.91 -20.42
N THR A 562 -21.24 -15.60 -19.90
CA THR A 562 -22.13 -15.10 -18.84
C THR A 562 -21.84 -15.74 -17.49
N MET A 563 -22.12 -15.02 -16.42
CA MET A 563 -22.11 -15.59 -15.07
C MET A 563 -23.33 -16.51 -14.89
N LEU A 564 -23.17 -17.63 -14.20
CA LEU A 564 -24.29 -18.52 -13.90
C LEU A 564 -25.33 -17.76 -13.04
N PRO A 565 -26.63 -17.77 -13.37
CA PRO A 565 -27.61 -16.90 -12.71
C PRO A 565 -27.69 -17.05 -11.18
N GLN A 566 -27.34 -18.21 -10.63
CA GLN A 566 -27.31 -18.42 -9.18
C GLN A 566 -26.15 -17.66 -8.48
N TYR A 567 -25.10 -17.34 -9.23
CA TYR A 567 -23.90 -16.63 -8.75
C TYR A 567 -23.91 -15.15 -9.13
N ASP A 568 -24.74 -14.74 -10.08
CA ASP A 568 -24.85 -13.37 -10.56
C ASP A 568 -25.62 -12.48 -9.56
N SER A 569 -25.11 -11.28 -9.30
CA SER A 569 -25.83 -10.26 -8.53
C SER A 569 -27.02 -9.66 -9.31
N GLY A 570 -27.06 -9.89 -10.61
CA GLY A 570 -28.02 -9.34 -11.56
C GLY A 570 -27.47 -8.16 -12.36
N ASP A 571 -26.25 -7.70 -12.06
CA ASP A 571 -25.55 -6.69 -12.86
C ASP A 571 -24.69 -7.29 -13.96
N HIS A 572 -24.49 -8.62 -13.97
CA HIS A 572 -23.69 -9.37 -14.94
C HIS A 572 -22.18 -9.09 -14.91
N LEU A 573 -21.66 -8.51 -13.81
CA LEU A 573 -20.23 -8.27 -13.57
C LEU A 573 -19.79 -8.81 -12.21
N HIS A 574 -20.55 -8.49 -11.15
CA HIS A 574 -20.21 -8.84 -9.79
C HIS A 574 -20.93 -10.11 -9.34
N PRO A 575 -20.20 -11.06 -8.72
CA PRO A 575 -20.82 -12.17 -8.03
C PRO A 575 -21.70 -11.71 -6.86
N ASN A 576 -22.74 -12.46 -6.55
CA ASN A 576 -23.44 -12.40 -5.27
C ASN A 576 -22.71 -13.27 -4.22
N GLY A 577 -23.22 -13.34 -3.00
CA GLY A 577 -22.61 -14.14 -1.92
C GLY A 577 -22.36 -15.62 -2.26
N ALA A 578 -23.24 -16.26 -3.05
CA ALA A 578 -23.02 -17.65 -3.49
C ALA A 578 -21.91 -17.74 -4.56
N GLY A 579 -21.83 -16.75 -5.46
CA GLY A 579 -20.75 -16.65 -6.43
C GLY A 579 -19.38 -16.40 -5.78
N TYR A 580 -19.32 -15.54 -4.76
CA TYR A 580 -18.11 -15.33 -3.97
C TYR A 580 -17.68 -16.59 -3.20
N GLN A 581 -18.63 -17.35 -2.67
CA GLN A 581 -18.32 -18.65 -2.07
C GLN A 581 -17.74 -19.61 -3.12
N ALA A 582 -18.35 -19.71 -4.30
CA ALA A 582 -17.85 -20.56 -5.38
C ALA A 582 -16.42 -20.16 -5.82
N MET A 583 -16.11 -18.86 -5.88
CA MET A 583 -14.75 -18.38 -6.12
C MET A 583 -13.80 -18.84 -5.03
N ALA A 584 -14.15 -18.64 -3.76
CA ALA A 584 -13.32 -19.08 -2.65
C ALA A 584 -13.09 -20.60 -2.68
N ASP A 585 -14.11 -21.38 -3.03
CA ASP A 585 -14.05 -22.85 -3.14
C ASP A 585 -13.10 -23.35 -4.24
N ALA A 586 -12.91 -22.57 -5.31
CA ALA A 586 -11.99 -22.89 -6.39
C ALA A 586 -10.51 -22.77 -6.01
N ILE A 587 -10.20 -22.07 -4.91
CA ILE A 587 -8.82 -21.87 -4.47
C ILE A 587 -8.29 -23.17 -3.84
N ASP A 588 -7.20 -23.70 -4.39
CA ASP A 588 -6.44 -24.80 -3.78
C ASP A 588 -5.65 -24.27 -2.58
N LEU A 589 -6.07 -24.64 -1.37
CA LEU A 589 -5.51 -24.13 -0.14
C LEU A 589 -4.05 -24.56 0.09
N ASP A 590 -3.61 -25.65 -0.53
CA ASP A 590 -2.24 -26.15 -0.40
C ASP A 590 -1.25 -25.35 -1.26
N GLN A 591 -1.76 -24.52 -2.19
CA GLN A 591 -0.98 -23.56 -2.97
C GLN A 591 -0.87 -22.19 -2.27
N LEU A 592 -1.46 -22.01 -1.08
CA LEU A 592 -1.43 -20.74 -0.35
C LEU A 592 -0.40 -20.68 0.75
#